data_AF-A0A4R9AYK3-F1
#
_entry.id   AF-A0A4R9AYK3-F1
#
_cell.length_a   1.000
_cell.length_b   1.000
_cell.length_c   1.000
_cell.angle_alpha   90.00
_cell.angle_beta   90.00
_cell.angle_gamma   90.00
#
_symmetry.space_group_name_H-M   'P 1'
#
loop_
_entity.id
_entity.type
_entity.pdbx_description
1 polymer ?
#
loop_
_entity_poly.entity_id
_entity_poly.type
_entity_poly.pdbx_seq_one_letter_code
_entity_poly.pdbx_strand_id
1 'polypeptide(L)'
;VEMAWHEELTEATGVPIYFAERSSPWQRGANENFNGLARQYFPKGTNLALHSSKHVDHVVLELNDRPRKTLGYDTPSERFNAERDTPEVNPR
;
A
#
# COMPACT_ATOMS: atom_id res chain seq x y z
N VAL A 1 -3.59 -9.33 -19.96
CA VAL A 1 -2.93 -8.11 -19.42
C VAL A 1 -3.42 -7.93 -18.00
N GLU A 2 -2.55 -7.75 -17.01
CA GLU A 2 -2.94 -7.76 -15.58
C GLU A 2 -4.02 -6.73 -15.20
N MET A 3 -4.21 -5.67 -16.00
CA MET A 3 -5.16 -4.58 -15.70
C MET A 3 -6.19 -4.35 -16.82
N ALA A 4 -6.49 -5.39 -17.62
CA ALA A 4 -7.47 -5.29 -18.71
C ALA A 4 -8.90 -4.97 -18.23
N TRP A 5 -9.21 -5.34 -16.99
CA TRP A 5 -10.56 -5.28 -16.41
C TRP A 5 -10.73 -4.15 -15.39
N HIS A 6 -9.92 -3.08 -15.51
CA HIS A 6 -9.95 -1.97 -14.54
C HIS A 6 -11.26 -1.18 -14.60
N GLU A 7 -11.91 -1.08 -15.76
CA GLU A 7 -13.21 -0.42 -15.90
C GLU A 7 -14.30 -1.21 -15.16
N GLU A 8 -14.36 -2.52 -15.37
CA GLU A 8 -15.31 -3.42 -14.71
C GLU A 8 -15.09 -3.47 -13.20
N LEU A 9 -13.83 -3.45 -12.75
CA LEU A 9 -13.49 -3.39 -11.32
C LEU A 9 -13.94 -2.06 -10.68
N THR A 10 -13.80 -0.95 -11.42
CA THR A 10 -14.27 0.36 -10.98
C THR A 10 -15.80 0.36 -10.85
N GLU A 11 -16.52 -0.19 -11.83
CA GLU A 11 -17.98 -0.30 -11.79
C GLU A 11 -18.48 -1.17 -10.64
N ALA A 12 -17.84 -2.33 -10.43
CA ALA A 12 -18.25 -3.29 -9.39
C ALA A 12 -17.97 -2.79 -7.96
N THR A 13 -16.91 -2.02 -7.75
CA THR A 13 -16.47 -1.59 -6.40
C THR A 13 -16.79 -0.13 -6.09
N GLY A 14 -17.08 0.68 -7.10
CA GLY A 14 -17.16 2.15 -6.98
C GLY A 14 -15.81 2.82 -6.70
N VAL A 15 -14.70 2.08 -6.69
CA VAL A 15 -13.36 2.62 -6.40
C VAL A 15 -12.68 3.01 -7.72
N PRO A 16 -12.33 4.29 -7.93
CA PRO A 16 -11.67 4.73 -9.15
C PRO A 16 -10.25 4.17 -9.25
N ILE A 17 -9.87 3.72 -10.45
CA ILE A 17 -8.53 3.18 -10.73
C ILE A 17 -7.73 4.18 -11.56
N TYR A 18 -6.50 4.43 -11.12
CA TYR A 18 -5.57 5.37 -11.77
C TYR A 18 -4.28 4.67 -12.20
N PHE A 19 -3.71 5.12 -13.32
CA PHE A 19 -2.42 4.66 -13.83
C PHE A 19 -1.38 5.77 -13.73
N ALA A 20 -0.14 5.38 -13.43
CA ALA A 20 0.99 6.29 -13.58
C ALA A 20 1.26 6.54 -15.06
N GLU A 21 1.64 7.77 -15.38
CA GLU A 21 2.11 8.17 -16.70
C GLU A 21 3.37 7.40 -17.08
N ARG A 22 3.53 7.21 -18.40
CA ARG A 22 4.70 6.54 -18.95
C ARG A 22 5.97 7.30 -18.54
N SER A 23 6.95 6.56 -18.03
CA SER A 23 8.26 7.09 -17.60
C SER A 23 8.19 8.07 -16.42
N SER A 24 7.11 8.01 -15.62
CA SER A 24 6.93 8.84 -14.42
C SER A 24 7.00 8.01 -13.11
N PRO A 25 8.15 7.39 -12.78
CA PRO A 25 8.26 6.52 -11.59
C PRO A 25 7.96 7.25 -10.28
N TRP A 26 8.17 8.56 -10.22
CA TRP A 26 7.88 9.38 -9.03
C TRP A 26 6.39 9.37 -8.64
N GLN A 27 5.46 9.14 -9.57
CA GLN A 27 4.02 9.01 -9.27
C GLN A 27 3.71 7.74 -8.45
N ARG A 28 4.68 6.83 -8.31
CA ARG A 28 4.57 5.60 -7.49
C ARG A 28 5.63 5.53 -6.39
N GLY A 29 6.30 6.64 -6.08
CA GLY A 29 7.44 6.66 -5.16
C GLY A 29 7.12 6.09 -3.78
N ALA A 30 5.91 6.35 -3.24
CA ALA A 30 5.46 5.78 -1.97
C ALA A 30 5.33 4.24 -2.04
N ASN A 31 4.74 3.72 -3.12
CA ASN A 31 4.58 2.28 -3.33
C ASN A 31 5.95 1.60 -3.50
N GLU A 32 6.89 2.24 -4.19
CA GLU A 32 8.26 1.72 -4.35
C GLU A 32 9.02 1.70 -3.03
N ASN A 33 8.88 2.74 -2.21
CA ASN A 33 9.45 2.77 -0.86
C ASN A 33 8.89 1.65 0.03
N PHE A 34 7.56 1.47 0.03
CA PHE A 34 6.90 0.40 0.77
C PHE A 34 7.34 -0.99 0.29
N ASN A 35 7.38 -1.21 -1.03
CA ASN A 35 7.84 -2.47 -1.61
C ASN A 35 9.32 -2.76 -1.25
N GLY A 36 10.16 -1.73 -1.09
CA GLY A 36 11.52 -1.89 -0.59
C GLY A 36 11.57 -2.47 0.83
N LEU A 37 10.63 -2.09 1.69
CA LEU A 37 10.52 -2.59 3.07
C LEU A 37 10.00 -4.03 3.10
N ALA A 38 8.97 -4.33 2.31
CA ALA A 38 8.46 -5.70 2.18
C ALA A 38 9.54 -6.68 1.69
N ARG A 39 10.47 -6.21 0.84
CA ARG A 39 11.60 -7.03 0.34
C ARG A 39 12.63 -7.40 1.41
N GLN A 40 12.60 -6.80 2.60
CA GLN A 40 13.38 -7.26 3.74
C GLN A 40 12.92 -8.64 4.25
N TYR A 41 11.64 -8.97 4.02
CA TYR A 41 11.01 -10.22 4.44
C TYR A 41 10.80 -11.18 3.27
N PHE A 42 10.46 -10.64 2.10
CA PHE A 42 10.22 -11.40 0.87
C PHE A 42 11.19 -10.92 -0.22
N PRO A 43 12.43 -11.46 -0.27
CA PRO A 43 13.38 -11.10 -1.30
C PRO A 43 12.80 -11.20 -2.72
N LYS A 44 13.36 -10.41 -3.63
CA LYS A 44 12.88 -10.41 -5.02
C LYS A 44 12.99 -11.82 -5.62
N GLY A 45 11.92 -12.30 -6.24
CA GLY A 45 11.86 -13.64 -6.85
C GLY A 45 11.43 -14.74 -5.88
N THR A 46 11.17 -14.42 -4.61
CA THR A 46 10.57 -15.35 -3.66
C THR A 46 9.16 -15.74 -4.10
N ASN A 47 8.88 -17.04 -4.09
CA ASN A 47 7.53 -17.55 -4.30
C ASN A 47 6.69 -17.31 -3.03
N LEU A 48 5.83 -16.31 -3.06
CA LEU A 48 4.97 -15.93 -1.93
C LEU A 48 4.02 -17.06 -1.49
N ALA A 49 3.66 -17.99 -2.39
CA ALA A 49 2.79 -19.12 -2.06
C ALA A 49 3.42 -20.12 -1.07
N LEU A 50 4.75 -20.08 -0.88
CA LEU A 50 5.45 -20.91 0.10
C LEU A 50 5.39 -20.35 1.53
N HIS A 51 4.99 -19.09 1.69
CA HIS A 51 4.84 -18.47 3.00
C HIS A 51 3.45 -18.74 3.55
N SER A 52 3.38 -19.16 4.81
CA SER A 52 2.11 -19.31 5.51
C SER A 52 1.40 -17.95 5.64
N SER A 53 0.06 -17.96 5.62
CA SER A 53 -0.74 -16.76 5.90
C SER A 53 -0.32 -16.09 7.20
N LYS A 54 -0.10 -16.88 8.27
CA LYS A 54 0.38 -16.39 9.57
C LYS A 54 1.69 -15.62 9.48
N HIS A 55 2.62 -16.04 8.62
CA HIS A 55 3.87 -15.33 8.42
C HIS A 55 3.65 -14.01 7.68
N VAL A 56 2.79 -14.01 6.65
CA VAL A 56 2.42 -12.79 5.94
C VAL A 56 1.75 -11.79 6.89
N ASP A 57 0.80 -12.25 7.71
CA ASP A 57 0.10 -11.41 8.69
C ASP A 57 1.07 -10.80 9.71
N HIS A 58 2.05 -11.57 10.19
CA HIS A 58 3.10 -11.06 11.07
C HIS A 58 3.92 -9.95 10.40
N VAL A 59 4.33 -10.14 9.15
CA VAL A 59 5.08 -9.12 8.40
C VAL A 59 4.24 -7.87 8.17
N VAL A 60 2.94 -8.03 7.87
CA VAL A 60 2.01 -6.91 7.70
C VAL A 60 1.90 -6.10 8.99
N LEU A 61 1.73 -6.76 10.14
CA LEU A 61 1.69 -6.10 11.45
C LEU A 61 3.01 -5.34 11.71
N GLU A 62 4.16 -5.98 11.54
CA GLU A 62 5.45 -5.32 11.75
C GLU A 62 5.66 -4.11 10.83
N LEU A 63 5.21 -4.17 9.57
CA LEU A 63 5.34 -3.04 8.65
C LEU A 63 4.40 -1.89 9.00
N ASN A 64 3.19 -2.19 9.47
CA ASN A 64 2.18 -1.22 9.83
C ASN A 64 2.41 -0.59 11.22
N ASP A 65 3.13 -1.28 12.11
CA ASP A 65 3.49 -0.78 13.44
C ASP A 65 4.91 -0.20 13.50
N ARG A 66 5.62 -0.15 12.38
CA ARG A 66 6.96 0.45 12.30
C ARG A 66 6.87 1.98 12.16
N PRO A 67 7.44 2.77 13.09
CA PRO A 67 7.53 4.23 12.99
C PRO A 67 8.15 4.71 11.68
N ARG A 68 7.55 5.72 11.04
CA ARG A 68 8.05 6.29 9.77
C ARG A 68 8.46 7.74 9.94
N LYS A 69 9.71 8.06 9.60
CA LYS A 69 10.19 9.45 9.59
C LYS A 69 9.34 10.38 8.71
N THR A 70 8.82 9.86 7.58
CA THR A 70 7.94 10.61 6.67
C THR A 70 6.58 10.95 7.29
N LEU A 71 6.17 10.22 8.33
CA LEU A 71 4.92 10.43 9.08
C LEU A 71 5.18 11.10 10.44
N GLY A 72 6.31 11.79 10.62
CA GLY A 72 6.63 12.41 11.90
C GLY A 72 6.96 11.41 13.01
N TYR A 73 7.38 10.19 12.64
CA TYR A 73 7.61 9.04 13.52
C TYR A 73 6.35 8.34 14.05
N ASP A 74 5.17 8.72 13.58
CA ASP A 74 3.97 7.89 13.77
C ASP A 74 4.10 6.59 12.96
N THR A 75 3.38 5.56 13.41
CA THR A 75 3.22 4.31 12.65
C THR A 75 2.14 4.47 11.55
N PRO A 76 2.24 3.71 10.45
CA PRO A 76 1.18 3.68 9.44
C PRO A 76 -0.21 3.37 10.02
N SER A 77 -0.31 2.43 10.97
CA SER A 77 -1.55 2.09 11.67
C SER A 77 -2.14 3.31 12.40
N GLU A 78 -1.32 4.05 13.16
CA GLU A 78 -1.76 5.23 13.92
C GLU A 78 -2.23 6.35 12.98
N ARG A 79 -1.44 6.67 11.96
CA ARG A 79 -1.81 7.71 10.97
C ARG A 79 -3.10 7.37 10.25
N PHE A 80 -3.22 6.12 9.80
CA PHE A 80 -4.41 5.67 9.08
C PHE A 80 -5.67 5.76 9.95
N ASN A 81 -5.59 5.31 11.20
CA ASN A 81 -6.73 5.40 12.12
C ASN A 81 -7.09 6.86 12.42
N ALA A 82 -6.10 7.73 12.64
CA ALA A 82 -6.34 9.16 12.86
C ALA A 82 -7.03 9.83 11.65
N GLU A 83 -6.59 9.52 10.43
CA GLU A 83 -7.19 10.07 9.20
C GLU A 83 -8.59 9.50 8.95
N ARG A 84 -8.80 8.20 9.18
CA ARG A 84 -10.11 7.55 9.05
C ARG A 84 -11.15 8.15 10.01
N ASP A 85 -10.74 8.45 11.23
CA ASP A 85 -11.65 8.94 12.28
C ASP A 85 -11.86 10.47 12.22
N THR A 86 -11.12 11.17 11.34
CA THR A 86 -11.33 12.60 11.11
C THR A 86 -12.58 12.79 10.25
N PRO A 87 -13.58 13.58 10.71
CA PRO A 87 -14.74 13.88 9.89
C PRO A 87 -14.30 14.62 8.63
N GLU A 88 -14.83 14.19 7.49
CA GLU A 88 -14.51 14.70 6.17
C GLU A 88 -14.63 16.24 6.13
N VAL A 89 -13.50 16.95 6.22
CA VAL A 89 -13.47 18.37 5.89
C VAL A 89 -13.40 18.43 4.37
N ASN A 90 -14.57 18.48 3.73
CA ASN A 90 -14.71 18.66 2.29
C ASN A 90 -14.00 19.96 1.85
N PRO A 91 -12.78 19.88 1.26
CA PRO A 91 -12.11 21.04 0.74
C PRO A 91 -12.44 21.06 -0.76
N ARG A 92 -13.61 21.62 -1.08
CA ARG A 92 -14.11 21.99 -2.42
C ARG A 92 -13.29 21.53 -3.63
#